data_AF-A0A8H4EWX7-F1
#
_entry.id   AF-A0A8H4EWX7-F1
#
_cell.length_a   1.000
_cell.length_b   1.000
_cell.length_c   1.000
_cell.angle_alpha   90.00
_cell.angle_beta   90.00
_cell.angle_gamma   90.00
#
_symmetry.space_group_name_H-M   'P 1'
#
loop_
_entity.id
_entity.type
_entity.pdbx_description
1 polymer ?
#
loop_
_entity_poly.entity_id
_entity_poly.type
_entity_poly.pdbx_seq_one_letter_code
_entity_poly.pdbx_strand_id
1 'polypeptide(L)'
;MTSYSLYLEFPPGKDLMAKRILQDPTVVNIITSTLTNTEDDYRLGNTEWADGTRSDVVLEAKAPSLPLPPIIVEIQHTVNHLFMKRAVNYCLQAYKRYKMDPVLLVICVDTLHNDVSQRVAASRFPDCDSFPCYPWAQNCIIHLFRRKVLLATLLRYTFTFSCGAWPLFFEPFSFNGFSIRR
;
A
#
# COMPACT_ATOMS: atom_id res chain seq x y z
N MET A 1 -19.00 -26.57 4.90
CA MET A 1 -17.54 -26.35 4.85
C MET A 1 -17.16 -26.05 3.41
N THR A 2 -17.05 -24.77 3.07
CA THR A 2 -16.64 -24.31 1.74
C THR A 2 -15.49 -23.35 1.96
N SER A 3 -14.27 -23.82 1.72
CA SER A 3 -13.08 -22.98 1.74
C SER A 3 -13.05 -22.15 0.46
N TYR A 4 -13.37 -20.87 0.57
CA TYR A 4 -13.08 -19.92 -0.50
C TYR A 4 -11.59 -19.61 -0.44
N SER A 5 -10.79 -20.43 -1.13
CA SER A 5 -9.42 -20.04 -1.44
C SER A 5 -9.48 -18.85 -2.39
N LEU A 6 -9.30 -17.64 -1.84
CA LEU A 6 -9.05 -16.43 -2.61
C LEU A 6 -7.62 -16.51 -3.17
N TYR A 7 -7.37 -17.47 -4.05
CA TYR A 7 -6.27 -17.37 -5.01
C TYR A 7 -6.66 -16.27 -5.98
N LEU A 8 -6.25 -15.04 -5.65
CA LEU A 8 -6.19 -13.95 -6.60
C LEU A 8 -5.10 -14.31 -7.62
N GLU A 9 -5.41 -15.23 -8.53
CA GLU A 9 -4.74 -15.31 -9.81
C GLU A 9 -5.10 -14.02 -10.54
N PHE A 10 -4.18 -13.06 -10.55
CA PHE A 10 -4.28 -11.86 -11.36
C PHE A 10 -3.56 -12.13 -12.69
N PRO A 11 -4.23 -12.69 -13.71
CA PRO A 11 -3.65 -12.73 -15.04
C PRO A 11 -3.38 -11.27 -15.49
N PRO A 12 -2.25 -11.01 -16.17
CA PRO A 12 -1.91 -9.68 -16.63
C PRO A 12 -3.04 -9.09 -17.47
N GLY A 13 -3.57 -7.93 -17.05
CA GLY A 13 -4.70 -7.25 -17.70
C GLY A 13 -6.05 -7.31 -16.95
N LYS A 14 -6.15 -7.98 -15.80
CA LYS A 14 -7.36 -7.98 -14.92
C LYS A 14 -7.11 -7.37 -13.53
N ASP A 15 -6.23 -6.38 -13.45
CA ASP A 15 -5.90 -5.61 -12.24
C ASP A 15 -7.04 -4.68 -11.75
N LEU A 16 -8.17 -4.62 -12.47
CA LEU A 16 -9.33 -3.79 -12.14
C LEU A 16 -9.85 -3.97 -10.70
N MET A 17 -9.82 -5.19 -10.16
CA MET A 17 -10.26 -5.44 -8.79
C MET A 17 -9.30 -4.86 -7.77
N ALA A 18 -7.99 -5.02 -7.97
CA ALA A 18 -6.99 -4.43 -7.08
C ALA A 18 -7.04 -2.89 -7.13
N LYS A 19 -7.26 -2.31 -8.31
CA LYS A 19 -7.45 -0.85 -8.46
C LYS A 19 -8.70 -0.35 -7.76
N ARG A 20 -9.82 -1.08 -7.84
CA ARG A 20 -11.04 -0.74 -7.09
C ARG A 20 -10.83 -0.81 -5.58
N ILE A 21 -10.10 -1.81 -5.09
CA ILE A 21 -9.78 -1.94 -3.67
C ILE A 21 -8.93 -0.74 -3.20
N LEU A 22 -7.96 -0.29 -4.01
CA LEU A 22 -7.16 0.89 -3.68
C LEU A 22 -7.93 2.22 -3.72
N GLN A 23 -9.15 2.24 -4.27
CA GLN A 23 -10.05 3.38 -4.22
C GLN A 23 -10.96 3.37 -2.99
N ASP A 24 -10.97 2.28 -2.21
CA ASP A 24 -11.72 2.20 -0.96
C ASP A 24 -11.10 3.16 0.09
N PRO A 25 -11.90 4.05 0.72
CA PRO A 25 -11.40 5.00 1.71
C PRO A 25 -10.66 4.34 2.89
N THR A 26 -11.06 3.13 3.27
CA THR A 26 -10.43 2.36 4.34
C THR A 26 -9.01 1.95 3.95
N VAL A 27 -8.85 1.46 2.72
CA VAL A 27 -7.55 1.05 2.18
C VAL A 27 -6.64 2.25 2.00
N VAL A 28 -7.18 3.36 1.49
CA VAL A 28 -6.46 4.65 1.40
C VAL A 28 -5.96 5.08 2.78
N ASN A 29 -6.82 5.08 3.80
CA ASN A 29 -6.45 5.50 5.15
C ASN A 29 -5.38 4.59 5.76
N ILE A 30 -5.45 3.27 5.53
CA ILE A 30 -4.41 2.32 5.96
C ILE A 30 -3.07 2.66 5.29
N ILE A 31 -3.06 2.91 3.98
CA ILE A 31 -1.84 3.26 3.26
C ILE A 31 -1.26 4.58 3.80
N THR A 32 -2.08 5.62 3.96
CA THR A 32 -1.62 6.95 4.35
C THR A 32 -1.16 6.98 5.81
N SER A 33 -1.92 6.36 6.72
CA SER A 33 -1.51 6.23 8.13
C SER A 33 -0.18 5.49 8.25
N THR A 34 0.01 4.42 7.47
CA THR A 34 1.27 3.66 7.48
C THR A 34 2.43 4.49 6.93
N LEU A 35 2.24 5.19 5.81
CA LEU A 35 3.35 5.86 5.10
C LEU A 35 3.74 7.21 5.70
N THR A 36 2.75 7.97 6.16
CA THR A 36 2.90 9.38 6.58
C THR A 36 2.46 9.65 8.01
N ASN A 37 1.98 8.64 8.77
CA ASN A 37 1.47 8.79 10.15
C ASN A 37 0.35 9.83 10.27
N THR A 38 -0.50 9.92 9.24
CA THR A 38 -1.66 10.82 9.19
C THR A 38 -2.93 10.02 8.95
N GLU A 39 -4.03 10.43 9.56
CA GLU A 39 -5.32 9.78 9.42
C GLU A 39 -6.30 10.70 8.70
N ASP A 40 -6.97 10.18 7.67
CA ASP A 40 -8.02 10.88 6.92
C ASP A 40 -7.62 12.24 6.28
N ASP A 41 -6.33 12.48 6.06
CA ASP A 41 -5.82 13.74 5.47
C ASP A 41 -5.65 13.72 3.94
N TYR A 42 -5.87 12.56 3.32
CA TYR A 42 -5.68 12.35 1.88
C TYR A 42 -6.99 12.07 1.15
N ARG A 43 -7.01 12.41 -0.14
CA ARG A 43 -8.09 12.06 -1.08
C ARG A 43 -7.50 11.54 -2.39
N LEU A 44 -8.35 10.87 -3.17
CA LEU A 44 -8.00 10.47 -4.53
C LEU A 44 -7.81 11.71 -5.42
N GLY A 45 -6.65 11.80 -6.07
CA GLY A 45 -6.29 12.84 -7.03
C GLY A 45 -6.44 12.37 -8.49
N ASN A 46 -6.08 13.27 -9.42
CA ASN A 46 -6.11 12.95 -10.85
C ASN A 46 -4.94 12.02 -11.24
N THR A 47 -5.26 10.82 -11.73
CA THR A 47 -4.30 9.80 -12.19
C THR A 47 -3.69 10.07 -13.56
N GLU A 48 -4.27 10.96 -14.36
CA GLU A 48 -3.74 11.32 -15.68
C GLU A 48 -2.67 12.40 -15.57
N TRP A 49 -1.56 12.22 -16.29
CA TRP A 49 -0.41 13.10 -16.31
C TRP A 49 -0.38 13.96 -17.58
N ALA A 50 0.42 15.03 -17.57
CA ALA A 50 0.46 15.99 -18.69
C ALA A 50 1.01 15.41 -20.00
N ASP A 51 1.72 14.29 -19.93
CA ASP A 51 2.23 13.54 -21.10
C ASP A 51 1.23 12.48 -21.61
N GLY A 52 -0.01 12.48 -21.11
CA GLY A 52 -1.05 11.52 -21.47
C GLY A 52 -0.88 10.14 -20.85
N THR A 53 0.15 9.93 -20.02
CA THR A 53 0.31 8.69 -19.26
C THR A 53 -0.59 8.69 -18.03
N ARG A 54 -0.81 7.50 -17.45
CA ARG A 54 -1.72 7.34 -16.31
C ARG A 54 -1.13 6.40 -15.27
N SER A 55 -1.16 6.83 -14.01
CA SER A 55 -0.89 5.99 -12.85
C SER A 55 -2.14 5.22 -12.40
N ASP A 56 -1.96 4.19 -11.57
CA ASP A 56 -3.11 3.45 -11.04
C ASP A 56 -3.90 4.29 -10.02
N VAL A 57 -3.22 4.84 -9.01
CA VAL A 57 -3.81 5.69 -7.97
C VAL A 57 -2.87 6.83 -7.62
N VAL A 58 -3.45 8.02 -7.40
CA VAL A 58 -2.77 9.19 -6.85
C VAL A 58 -3.54 9.62 -5.61
N LEU A 59 -2.83 9.81 -4.51
CA LEU A 59 -3.35 10.40 -3.29
C LEU A 59 -2.73 11.78 -3.12
N GLU A 60 -3.59 12.77 -2.88
CA GLU A 60 -3.20 14.14 -2.64
C GLU A 60 -3.79 14.62 -1.31
N ALA A 61 -3.16 15.63 -0.71
CA ALA A 61 -3.66 16.27 0.49
C ALA A 61 -5.09 16.79 0.28
N LYS A 62 -6.00 16.55 1.23
CA LYS A 62 -7.36 17.09 1.19
C LYS A 62 -7.37 18.62 1.23
N ALA A 63 -6.46 19.19 2.02
CA ALA A 63 -6.31 20.63 2.18
C ALA A 63 -4.95 21.08 1.63
N PRO A 64 -4.90 22.15 0.81
CA PRO A 64 -3.63 22.68 0.27
C PRO A 64 -2.65 23.18 1.33
N SER A 65 -3.14 23.47 2.54
CA SER A 65 -2.34 23.93 3.67
C SER A 65 -1.57 22.80 4.37
N LEU A 66 -1.92 21.55 4.11
CA LEU A 66 -1.23 20.40 4.71
C LEU A 66 0.06 20.12 3.92
N PRO A 67 1.24 20.12 4.55
CA PRO A 67 2.52 19.87 3.89
C PRO A 67 2.73 18.37 3.64
N LEU A 68 1.79 17.75 2.93
CA LEU A 68 1.73 16.29 2.73
C LEU A 68 2.15 15.91 1.31
N PRO A 69 3.19 15.07 1.14
CA PRO A 69 3.68 14.67 -0.18
C PRO A 69 2.59 13.94 -0.97
N PRO A 70 2.45 14.18 -2.27
CA PRO A 70 1.57 13.35 -3.09
C PRO A 70 2.08 11.90 -3.08
N ILE A 71 1.17 10.95 -2.95
CA ILE A 71 1.50 9.52 -2.94
C ILE A 71 1.01 8.92 -4.25
N ILE A 72 1.91 8.28 -4.99
CA ILE A 72 1.58 7.52 -6.19
C ILE A 72 1.61 6.04 -5.81
N VAL A 73 0.53 5.32 -6.12
CA VAL A 73 0.44 3.88 -5.88
C VAL A 73 0.29 3.17 -7.23
N GLU A 74 1.16 2.19 -7.46
CA GLU A 74 1.19 1.37 -8.67
C GLU A 74 1.07 -0.11 -8.31
N ILE A 75 0.21 -0.85 -9.01
CA ILE A 75 0.13 -2.30 -8.87
C ILE A 75 0.72 -2.94 -10.13
N GLN A 76 1.75 -3.75 -9.95
CA GLN A 76 2.41 -4.38 -11.08
C GLN A 76 2.67 -5.86 -10.81
N HIS A 77 2.32 -6.70 -11.79
CA HIS A 77 2.60 -8.13 -11.71
C HIS A 77 4.11 -8.42 -11.65
N THR A 78 4.86 -7.79 -12.58
CA THR A 78 6.31 -7.91 -12.66
C THR A 78 6.94 -6.53 -12.63
N VAL A 79 7.73 -6.25 -11.59
CA VAL A 79 8.46 -5.00 -11.41
C VAL A 79 9.86 -5.18 -12.01
N ASN A 80 10.12 -4.49 -13.12
CA ASN A 80 11.39 -4.51 -13.84
C ASN A 80 11.90 -3.07 -14.08
N HIS A 81 13.11 -2.93 -14.60
CA HIS A 81 13.70 -1.62 -14.85
C HIS A 81 12.89 -0.73 -15.80
N LEU A 82 12.18 -1.29 -16.80
CA LEU A 82 11.31 -0.52 -17.70
C LEU A 82 10.10 0.07 -16.95
N PHE A 83 9.45 -0.72 -16.09
CA PHE A 83 8.41 -0.25 -15.21
C PHE A 83 8.94 0.85 -14.27
N MET A 84 10.09 0.64 -13.64
CA MET A 84 10.68 1.63 -12.74
C MET A 84 10.95 2.96 -13.45
N LYS A 85 11.49 2.95 -14.67
CA LYS A 85 11.68 4.18 -15.47
C LYS A 85 10.38 4.94 -15.71
N ARG A 86 9.28 4.23 -15.97
CA ARG A 86 7.95 4.83 -16.13
C ARG A 86 7.41 5.39 -14.82
N ALA A 87 7.58 4.66 -13.71
CA ALA A 87 7.18 5.14 -12.38
C ALA A 87 7.98 6.39 -11.96
N VAL A 88 9.28 6.44 -12.27
CA VAL A 88 10.11 7.65 -12.09
C VAL A 88 9.53 8.82 -12.89
N ASN A 89 9.11 8.62 -14.14
CA ASN A 89 8.46 9.66 -14.92
C ASN A 89 7.18 10.17 -14.23
N TYR A 90 6.35 9.27 -13.68
CA TYR A 90 5.16 9.69 -12.91
C TYR A 90 5.54 10.56 -11.71
N CYS A 91 6.61 10.21 -10.99
CA CYS A 91 7.09 11.02 -9.88
C CYS A 91 7.53 12.43 -10.33
N LEU A 92 8.23 12.53 -11.45
CA LEU A 92 8.62 13.82 -12.02
C LEU A 92 7.40 14.65 -12.46
N GLN A 93 6.35 14.01 -12.99
CA GLN A 93 5.09 14.68 -13.32
C GLN A 93 4.35 15.16 -12.07
N ALA A 94 4.32 14.34 -11.00
CA ALA A 94 3.76 14.73 -9.72
C ALA A 94 4.53 15.91 -9.10
N TYR A 95 5.86 15.91 -9.13
CA TYR A 95 6.65 17.05 -8.69
C TYR A 95 6.30 18.33 -9.47
N LYS A 96 6.15 18.24 -10.80
CA LYS A 96 5.73 19.40 -11.61
C LYS A 96 4.36 19.93 -11.18
N ARG A 97 3.41 19.05 -10.85
CA ARG A 97 2.02 19.37 -10.46
C ARG A 97 1.92 19.92 -9.04
N TYR A 98 2.55 19.27 -8.06
CA TYR A 98 2.38 19.56 -6.63
C TYR A 98 3.55 20.35 -6.02
N LYS A 99 4.67 20.51 -6.74
CA LYS A 99 5.90 21.18 -6.28
C LYS A 99 6.53 20.55 -5.03
N MET A 100 6.28 19.26 -4.81
CA MET A 100 6.83 18.48 -3.70
C MET A 100 7.24 17.11 -4.20
N ASP A 101 8.29 16.55 -3.60
CA ASP A 101 8.76 15.21 -3.96
C ASP A 101 7.72 14.16 -3.53
N PRO A 102 7.26 13.31 -4.45
CA PRO A 102 6.22 12.33 -4.15
C PRO A 102 6.77 11.16 -3.32
N VAL A 103 5.85 10.41 -2.71
CA VAL A 103 6.12 9.04 -2.23
C VAL A 103 5.59 8.06 -3.27
N LEU A 104 6.43 7.15 -3.75
CA LEU A 104 6.03 6.08 -4.65
C LEU A 104 5.86 4.77 -3.87
N LEU A 105 4.68 4.17 -3.95
CA LEU A 105 4.40 2.83 -3.44
C LEU A 105 4.13 1.88 -4.62
N VAL A 106 4.94 0.84 -4.75
CA VAL A 106 4.78 -0.20 -5.76
C VAL A 106 4.33 -1.49 -5.07
N ILE A 107 3.16 -1.99 -5.43
CA ILE A 107 2.66 -3.30 -5.01
C ILE A 107 3.06 -4.30 -6.08
N CYS A 108 4.11 -5.07 -5.81
CA CYS A 108 4.62 -6.12 -6.67
C CYS A 108 3.85 -7.42 -6.40
N VAL A 109 3.00 -7.84 -7.34
CA VAL A 109 2.11 -9.00 -7.14
C VAL A 109 2.87 -10.33 -7.21
N ASP A 110 3.82 -10.44 -8.13
CA ASP A 110 4.44 -11.73 -8.42
C ASP A 110 5.97 -11.68 -8.41
N THR A 111 6.56 -10.92 -9.35
CA THR A 111 7.99 -11.02 -9.64
C THR A 111 8.68 -9.67 -9.55
N LEU A 112 9.66 -9.56 -8.64
CA LEU A 112 10.64 -8.47 -8.64
C LEU A 112 11.86 -8.92 -9.45
N HIS A 113 12.08 -8.32 -10.61
CA HIS A 113 13.15 -8.72 -11.52
C HIS A 113 14.53 -8.39 -10.92
N ASN A 114 15.55 -9.17 -11.29
CA ASN A 114 16.88 -9.14 -10.66
C ASN A 114 17.58 -7.79 -10.73
N ASP A 115 17.36 -7.04 -11.82
CA ASP A 115 17.87 -5.68 -12.02
C ASP A 115 17.36 -4.67 -10.98
N VAL A 116 16.16 -4.91 -10.43
CA VAL A 116 15.55 -4.11 -9.36
C VAL A 116 15.86 -4.74 -8.00
N SER A 117 15.71 -6.07 -7.84
CA SER A 117 15.86 -6.74 -6.55
C SER A 117 17.26 -6.63 -5.95
N GLN A 118 18.30 -6.55 -6.77
CA GLN A 118 19.67 -6.35 -6.28
C GLN A 118 19.93 -4.91 -5.76
N ARG A 119 19.01 -3.98 -6.02
CA ARG A 119 19.15 -2.55 -5.68
C ARG A 119 18.27 -2.13 -4.53
N VAL A 120 17.37 -3.00 -4.07
CA VAL A 120 16.52 -2.68 -2.93
C VAL A 120 17.23 -2.98 -1.62
N ALA A 121 16.86 -2.23 -0.58
CA ALA A 121 17.25 -2.47 0.80
C ALA A 121 16.01 -2.66 1.66
N ALA A 122 16.16 -3.16 2.89
CA ALA A 122 15.05 -3.19 3.83
C ALA A 122 14.54 -1.76 4.07
N SER A 123 13.23 -1.55 3.99
CA SER A 123 12.63 -0.25 4.29
C SER A 123 12.38 -0.09 5.80
N ARG A 124 12.02 1.14 6.21
CA ARG A 124 11.51 1.41 7.56
C ARG A 124 10.14 0.78 7.83
N PHE A 125 9.44 0.36 6.78
CA PHE A 125 8.13 -0.26 6.87
C PHE A 125 8.28 -1.78 6.88
N PRO A 126 7.64 -2.49 7.83
CA PRO A 126 7.65 -3.94 7.87
C PRO A 126 7.24 -4.56 6.53
N ASP A 127 7.93 -5.61 6.12
CA ASP A 127 7.66 -6.38 4.89
C ASP A 127 7.72 -5.59 3.57
N CYS A 128 8.32 -4.40 3.61
CA CYS A 128 8.53 -3.57 2.43
C CYS A 128 10.01 -3.31 2.19
N ASP A 129 10.37 -3.23 0.93
CA ASP A 129 11.71 -2.88 0.48
C ASP A 129 11.76 -1.41 0.04
N SER A 130 12.90 -0.75 0.23
CA SER A 130 13.17 0.62 -0.21
C SER A 130 14.04 0.58 -1.45
N PHE A 131 13.65 1.34 -2.47
CA PHE A 131 14.42 1.52 -3.69
C PHE A 131 15.06 2.93 -3.70
N PRO A 132 16.33 3.07 -4.12
CA PRO A 132 17.01 4.36 -4.20
C PRO A 132 16.24 5.35 -5.09
N CYS A 133 15.87 6.51 -4.53
CA CYS A 133 14.93 7.42 -5.18
C CYS A 133 15.30 8.91 -5.19
N TYR A 134 16.41 9.30 -4.55
CA TYR A 134 16.93 10.65 -4.70
C TYR A 134 17.53 10.83 -6.10
N PRO A 135 17.24 11.93 -6.84
CA PRO A 135 16.50 13.13 -6.44
C PRO A 135 15.07 13.24 -6.99
N TRP A 136 14.39 12.14 -7.32
CA TRP A 136 13.10 12.17 -8.04
C TRP A 136 11.87 11.83 -7.18
N ALA A 137 12.06 11.34 -5.96
CA ALA A 137 11.00 11.11 -4.98
C ALA A 137 11.54 11.20 -3.55
N GLN A 138 10.63 11.42 -2.59
CA GLN A 138 10.95 11.44 -1.17
C GLN A 138 11.21 10.02 -0.66
N ASN A 139 10.39 9.05 -1.08
CA ASN A 139 10.54 7.63 -0.77
C ASN A 139 10.05 6.80 -1.96
N CYS A 140 10.68 5.65 -2.22
CA CYS A 140 10.19 4.64 -3.14
C CYS A 140 10.15 3.29 -2.43
N ILE A 141 8.95 2.77 -2.23
CA ILE A 141 8.68 1.61 -1.40
C ILE A 141 8.09 0.53 -2.29
N ILE A 142 8.63 -0.68 -2.21
CA ILE A 142 8.18 -1.84 -2.96
C ILE A 142 7.66 -2.86 -1.95
N HIS A 143 6.37 -3.13 -2.00
CA HIS A 143 5.76 -4.21 -1.23
C HIS A 143 5.58 -5.44 -2.12
N LEU A 144 6.21 -6.55 -1.74
CA LEU A 144 6.01 -7.84 -2.42
C LEU A 144 4.81 -8.55 -1.81
N PHE A 145 3.77 -8.77 -2.60
CA PHE A 145 2.52 -9.42 -2.19
C PHE A 145 2.75 -10.79 -1.55
N ARG A 146 3.78 -11.52 -1.98
CA ARG A 146 4.13 -12.83 -1.40
C ARG A 146 4.67 -12.76 0.03
N ARG A 147 5.08 -11.59 0.53
CA ARG A 147 5.35 -11.34 1.96
C ARG A 147 4.00 -11.11 2.64
N LYS A 148 3.40 -12.19 3.13
CA LYS A 148 1.99 -12.40 3.53
C LYS A 148 1.40 -11.46 4.64
N VAL A 149 1.79 -10.20 4.75
CA VAL A 149 1.39 -9.35 5.89
C VAL A 149 0.56 -8.14 5.46
N LEU A 150 0.96 -7.35 4.46
CA LEU A 150 0.22 -6.12 4.13
C LEU A 150 -1.18 -6.43 3.58
N LEU A 151 -1.34 -7.49 2.78
CA LEU A 151 -2.67 -7.98 2.42
C LEU A 151 -3.38 -8.71 3.54
N ALA A 152 -2.69 -9.37 4.46
CA ALA A 152 -3.36 -9.94 5.63
C ALA A 152 -3.91 -8.83 6.52
N THR A 153 -3.24 -7.68 6.62
CA THR A 153 -3.76 -6.47 7.27
C THR A 153 -4.90 -5.87 6.46
N LEU A 154 -4.75 -5.63 5.16
CA LEU A 154 -5.83 -5.09 4.32
C LEU A 154 -7.07 -5.99 4.28
N LEU A 155 -6.91 -7.31 4.21
CA LEU A 155 -8.00 -8.29 4.20
C LEU A 155 -8.60 -8.58 5.59
N ARG A 156 -7.80 -8.56 6.67
CA ARG A 156 -8.33 -8.70 8.04
C ARG A 156 -9.26 -7.54 8.41
N TYR A 157 -8.96 -6.32 7.95
CA TYR A 157 -9.79 -5.15 8.24
C TYR A 157 -11.09 -5.09 7.41
N THR A 158 -11.12 -5.62 6.18
CA THR A 158 -12.39 -5.76 5.44
C THR A 158 -13.33 -6.80 6.05
N PHE A 159 -12.82 -7.79 6.79
CA PHE A 159 -13.65 -8.84 7.42
C PHE A 159 -14.12 -8.51 8.84
N THR A 160 -13.51 -7.56 9.55
CA THR A 160 -13.99 -7.15 10.88
C THR A 160 -15.21 -6.23 10.84
N PHE A 161 -15.52 -5.58 9.71
CA PHE A 161 -16.64 -4.63 9.62
C PHE A 161 -17.90 -5.13 8.89
N SER A 162 -17.86 -6.28 8.20
CA SER A 162 -19.09 -6.90 7.67
C SER A 162 -19.87 -7.71 8.72
N CYS A 163 -19.37 -7.80 9.95
CA CYS A 163 -20.09 -8.41 11.07
C CYS A 163 -20.31 -7.37 12.18
N GLY A 164 -21.03 -6.30 11.84
CA GLY A 164 -21.49 -5.31 12.80
C GLY A 164 -22.62 -5.87 13.67
N ALA A 165 -22.29 -6.04 14.96
CA ALA A 165 -23.16 -6.17 16.15
C ALA A 165 -24.00 -7.45 16.29
N TRP A 166 -23.83 -8.18 17.41
CA TRP A 166 -24.55 -7.92 18.68
C TRP A 166 -23.65 -8.28 19.88
N PRO A 167 -23.84 -7.63 21.05
CA PRO A 167 -22.92 -7.61 22.17
C PRO A 167 -23.21 -8.73 23.18
N LEU A 168 -22.22 -9.08 24.01
CA LEU A 168 -22.30 -9.09 25.49
C LEU A 168 -21.15 -9.91 26.10
N PHE A 169 -20.55 -9.29 27.12
CA PHE A 169 -19.78 -9.88 28.22
C PHE A 169 -18.50 -10.64 27.89
N PHE A 170 -17.35 -10.08 28.28
CA PHE A 170 -16.44 -10.77 29.21
C PHE A 170 -15.55 -9.73 29.90
N GLU A 171 -15.79 -9.52 31.19
CA GLU A 171 -14.82 -8.89 32.10
C GLU A 171 -13.64 -9.84 32.38
N PRO A 172 -12.48 -9.31 32.80
CA PRO A 172 -11.25 -10.08 32.94
C PRO A 172 -11.18 -10.77 34.30
N PHE A 173 -10.88 -12.08 34.33
CA PHE A 173 -10.46 -12.75 35.56
C PHE A 173 -9.03 -13.28 35.46
N SER A 174 -8.24 -12.79 36.42
CA SER A 174 -6.85 -13.08 36.70
C SER A 174 -6.62 -14.55 37.08
N PHE A 175 -5.58 -15.17 36.54
CA PHE A 175 -5.11 -16.50 36.99
C PHE A 175 -3.92 -16.33 37.94
N ASN A 176 -4.22 -16.37 39.25
CA ASN A 176 -3.27 -16.72 40.30
C ASN A 176 -3.44 -18.22 40.61
N GLY A 177 -2.34 -18.97 40.77
CA GLY A 177 -2.41 -20.25 41.48
C GLY A 177 -1.42 -21.32 41.02
N PHE A 178 -0.17 -21.19 41.47
CA PHE A 178 0.75 -22.31 41.66
C PHE A 178 0.22 -23.21 42.80
N SER A 179 0.20 -24.54 42.63
CA SER A 179 0.36 -25.47 43.77
C SER A 179 0.75 -26.88 43.31
N ILE A 180 1.78 -27.40 43.97
CA ILE A 180 2.38 -28.73 43.85
C ILE A 180 1.70 -29.70 44.84
N ARG A 181 1.53 -30.96 44.42
CA ARG A 181 1.56 -32.26 45.16
C ARG A 181 0.62 -33.24 44.43
N ARG A 182 0.95 -34.50 44.22
CA ARG A 182 1.72 -35.44 45.05
C ARG A 182 2.74 -36.22 44.23
#